data_AF-A0A8K0KQK0-F1
#
_entry.id   AF-A0A8K0KQK0-F1
#
_cell.length_a   1.000
_cell.length_b   1.000
_cell.length_c   1.000
_cell.angle_alpha   90.00
_cell.angle_beta   90.00
_cell.angle_gamma   90.00
#
_symmetry.space_group_name_H-M   'P 1'
#
loop_
_entity.id
_entity.type
_entity.pdbx_description
1 polymer ?
#
loop_
_entity_poly.entity_id
_entity_poly.type
_entity_poly.pdbx_seq_one_letter_code
_entity_poly.pdbx_strand_id
1 'polypeptide(L)'
;MLLYIVMKGDDQFNVNVRREILGIQCGEYFGSSIAVGDMNGDSYDDLIVGAPFYSNDDVMLTDYDRGRVAIYLSVPTKGQGNPLVKEGGQKIGYKIGGRFGSAVVYLGDINSDGIP
;
A
#
# COMPACT_ATOMS: atom_id res chain seq x y z
N MET A 1 -4.02 -1.72 12.38
CA MET A 1 -3.17 -0.51 12.31
C MET A 1 -3.70 0.37 11.19
N LEU A 2 -3.55 1.69 11.30
CA LEU A 2 -4.15 2.67 10.38
C LEU A 2 -3.05 3.43 9.64
N LEU A 3 -3.26 3.64 8.33
CA LEU A 3 -2.39 4.44 7.48
C LEU A 3 -3.11 5.75 7.10
N TYR A 4 -2.41 6.87 7.26
CA TYR A 4 -2.91 8.19 6.88
C TYR A 4 -2.19 8.69 5.63
N ILE A 5 -2.96 9.12 4.63
CA ILE A 5 -2.42 9.87 3.50
C ILE A 5 -2.69 11.35 3.77
N VAL A 6 -1.60 12.10 3.87
CA VAL A 6 -1.61 13.52 4.21
C VAL A 6 -1.18 14.31 2.98
N MET A 7 -1.97 15.31 2.60
CA MET A 7 -1.66 16.20 1.49
C MET A 7 -1.48 17.62 2.00
N LYS A 8 -0.74 18.42 1.23
CA LYS A 8 -0.63 19.86 1.45
C LYS A 8 -2.04 20.50 1.48
N GLY A 9 -2.24 21.37 2.45
CA GLY A 9 -3.42 22.21 2.57
C GLY A 9 -3.36 23.40 1.60
N ASP A 10 -4.32 24.30 1.76
CA ASP A 10 -4.49 25.44 0.85
C ASP A 10 -3.40 26.52 1.04
N ASP A 11 -2.71 26.51 2.18
CA ASP A 11 -1.54 27.34 2.44
C ASP A 11 -0.27 26.49 2.61
N GLN A 12 0.89 27.16 2.73
CA GLN A 12 2.18 26.48 2.77
C GLN A 12 2.48 25.77 4.09
N PHE A 13 1.67 25.98 5.13
CA PHE A 13 1.95 25.51 6.48
C PHE A 13 0.95 24.45 6.96
N ASN A 14 -0.19 24.31 6.28
CA ASN A 14 -1.20 23.34 6.62
C ASN A 14 -1.04 22.04 5.85
N VAL A 15 -1.32 20.95 6.53
CA VAL A 15 -1.45 19.61 5.97
C VAL A 15 -2.77 19.02 6.42
N ASN A 16 -3.45 18.33 5.51
CA ASN A 16 -4.75 17.72 5.78
C ASN A 16 -4.66 16.21 5.57
N VAL A 17 -5.19 15.45 6.52
CA VAL A 17 -5.49 14.04 6.29
C VAL A 17 -6.54 13.96 5.18
N ARG A 18 -6.18 13.36 4.05
CA ARG A 18 -7.09 13.19 2.91
C ARG A 18 -7.68 11.80 2.86
N ARG A 19 -6.99 10.82 3.43
CA ARG A 19 -7.48 9.45 3.44
C ARG A 19 -6.95 8.67 4.63
N GLU A 20 -7.82 7.81 5.12
CA GLU A 20 -7.53 6.78 6.10
C GLU A 20 -7.66 5.42 5.42
N ILE A 21 -6.64 4.58 5.55
CA ILE A 21 -6.65 3.21 5.04
C ILE A 21 -6.41 2.28 6.22
N LEU A 22 -7.41 1.44 6.47
CA LEU A 22 -7.40 0.48 7.57
C LEU A 22 -6.74 -0.83 7.12
N GLY A 23 -5.90 -1.38 7.99
CA GLY A 23 -5.54 -2.80 7.90
C GLY A 23 -6.77 -3.69 8.09
N ILE A 24 -6.73 -4.88 7.50
CA ILE A 24 -7.81 -5.86 7.51
C ILE A 24 -7.72 -6.85 8.67
N GLN A 25 -6.56 -6.94 9.34
CA GLN A 25 -6.33 -7.87 10.43
C GLN A 25 -5.63 -7.20 11.62
N CYS A 26 -6.11 -7.49 12.83
CA CYS A 26 -5.45 -7.03 14.06
C CYS A 26 -4.05 -7.64 14.18
N GLY A 27 -3.06 -6.82 14.51
CA GLY A 27 -1.68 -7.30 14.69
C GLY A 27 -0.92 -7.59 13.39
N GLU A 28 -1.46 -7.28 12.21
CA GLU A 28 -0.76 -7.55 10.94
C GLU A 28 0.37 -6.54 10.61
N TYR A 29 0.47 -5.45 11.38
CA TYR A 29 1.38 -4.31 11.15
C TYR A 29 1.26 -3.69 9.76
N PHE A 30 0.02 -3.52 9.29
CA PHE A 30 -0.27 -2.74 8.09
C PHE A 30 0.28 -1.32 8.19
N GLY A 31 1.12 -0.92 7.23
CA GLY A 31 1.82 0.37 7.24
C GLY A 31 3.26 0.30 7.74
N SER A 32 3.79 -0.89 8.04
CA SER A 32 5.17 -1.06 8.52
C SER A 32 6.25 -0.78 7.48
N SER A 33 5.94 -0.96 6.19
CA SER A 33 6.79 -0.57 5.06
C SER A 33 5.93 0.01 3.96
N ILE A 34 6.40 1.06 3.29
CA ILE A 34 5.66 1.80 2.28
C ILE A 34 6.57 2.08 1.09
N ALA A 35 6.03 1.96 -0.13
CA ALA A 35 6.64 2.50 -1.34
C ALA A 35 5.61 3.31 -2.13
N VAL A 36 6.06 4.37 -2.79
CA VAL A 36 5.24 5.31 -3.57
C VAL A 36 5.87 5.50 -4.94
N GLY A 37 5.04 5.54 -5.97
CA GLY A 37 5.44 5.81 -7.36
C GLY A 37 4.34 5.43 -8.34
N ASP A 38 4.40 5.93 -9.57
CA ASP A 38 3.46 5.61 -10.65
C ASP A 38 3.69 4.18 -11.16
N MET A 39 2.86 3.23 -10.73
CA MET A 39 3.05 1.79 -11.01
C MET A 39 2.18 1.29 -12.17
N ASN A 40 1.27 2.12 -12.65
CA ASN A 40 0.35 1.78 -13.74
C ASN A 40 0.57 2.64 -14.99
N GLY A 41 1.49 3.62 -14.94
CA GLY A 41 1.85 4.52 -16.03
C GLY A 41 0.83 5.64 -16.28
N ASP A 42 -0.02 5.99 -15.31
CA ASP A 42 -1.06 7.00 -15.46
C ASP A 42 -0.66 8.42 -15.02
N SER A 43 0.61 8.60 -14.64
CA SER A 43 1.21 9.84 -14.13
C SER A 43 0.74 10.27 -12.74
N TYR A 44 0.08 9.39 -11.98
CA TYR A 44 -0.23 9.60 -10.57
C TYR A 44 0.52 8.61 -9.69
N ASP A 45 1.08 9.11 -8.58
CA ASP A 45 1.77 8.25 -7.62
C ASP A 45 0.78 7.26 -6.96
N ASP A 46 1.08 5.97 -7.10
CA ASP A 46 0.42 4.86 -6.43
C ASP A 46 1.13 4.52 -5.12
N LEU A 47 0.50 3.66 -4.32
CA LEU A 47 0.93 3.32 -2.99
C LEU A 47 0.97 1.81 -2.78
N ILE A 48 2.11 1.29 -2.33
CA ILE A 48 2.25 -0.07 -1.83
C ILE A 48 2.45 -0.05 -0.33
N VAL A 49 1.71 -0.90 0.40
CA VAL A 49 1.75 -0.99 1.85
C VAL A 49 2.00 -2.42 2.32
N GLY A 50 3.03 -2.61 3.13
CA GLY A 50 3.38 -3.88 3.75
C GLY A 50 2.66 -4.13 5.08
N ALA A 51 2.30 -5.39 5.31
CA ALA A 51 1.74 -5.93 6.54
C ALA A 51 2.40 -7.29 6.85
N PRO A 52 3.64 -7.30 7.38
CA PRO A 52 4.49 -8.48 7.50
C PRO A 52 3.97 -9.52 8.50
N PHE A 53 3.10 -9.14 9.43
CA PHE A 53 2.53 -10.06 10.42
C PHE A 53 1.14 -10.55 10.03
N TYR A 54 0.70 -10.27 8.80
CA TYR A 54 -0.53 -10.87 8.28
C TYR A 54 -0.44 -12.39 8.27
N SER A 55 -1.52 -13.02 8.71
CA SER A 55 -1.69 -14.47 8.75
C SER A 55 -3.03 -14.82 8.11
N ASN A 56 -3.14 -15.95 7.41
CA ASN A 56 -4.45 -16.37 6.93
C ASN A 56 -5.31 -16.82 8.12
N ASP A 57 -6.62 -16.79 7.94
CA ASP A 57 -7.59 -17.35 8.90
C ASP A 57 -7.60 -18.89 8.83
N ASP A 58 -6.43 -19.52 8.95
CA ASP A 58 -6.32 -20.96 9.07
C ASP A 58 -6.62 -21.36 10.52
N VAL A 59 -7.55 -22.29 10.67
CA VAL A 59 -7.98 -22.84 11.96
C VAL A 59 -6.83 -23.61 12.63
N MET A 60 -5.86 -24.06 11.85
CA MET A 60 -4.63 -24.64 12.36
C MET A 60 -3.63 -23.52 12.62
N LEU A 61 -3.38 -23.18 13.89
CA LEU A 61 -2.46 -22.14 14.41
C LEU A 61 -0.99 -22.21 13.91
N THR A 62 -0.73 -23.01 12.90
CA THR A 62 0.55 -23.16 12.20
C THR A 62 0.77 -22.12 11.11
N ASP A 63 -0.27 -21.40 10.68
CA ASP A 63 -0.16 -20.36 9.67
C ASP A 63 -0.04 -18.98 10.32
N TYR A 64 1.19 -18.51 10.45
CA TYR A 64 1.51 -17.22 11.07
C TYR A 64 2.53 -16.44 10.24
N ASP A 65 2.49 -15.12 10.35
CA ASP A 65 3.49 -14.19 9.83
C ASP A 65 3.87 -14.46 8.36
N ARG A 66 2.91 -14.87 7.52
CA ARG A 66 3.16 -14.98 6.07
C ARG A 66 3.48 -13.62 5.48
N GLY A 67 2.81 -12.62 6.01
CA GLY A 67 2.88 -11.24 5.56
C GLY A 67 2.13 -11.03 4.26
N ARG A 68 1.68 -9.79 4.05
CA ARG A 68 1.04 -9.37 2.81
C ARG A 68 1.51 -7.99 2.39
N VAL A 69 1.28 -7.70 1.12
CA VAL A 69 1.45 -6.38 0.52
C VAL A 69 0.14 -6.00 -0.15
N ALA A 70 -0.36 -4.80 0.12
CA ALA A 70 -1.53 -4.22 -0.54
C ALA A 70 -1.09 -3.10 -1.50
N ILE A 71 -1.70 -3.06 -2.68
CA ILE A 71 -1.45 -2.07 -3.73
C ILE A 71 -2.68 -1.17 -3.81
N TYR A 72 -2.44 0.13 -3.83
CA TYR A 72 -3.46 1.15 -3.94
C TYR A 72 -3.14 2.07 -5.10
N LEU A 73 -4.01 2.12 -6.09
CA LEU A 73 -3.86 2.94 -7.28
C LEU A 73 -4.52 4.30 -7.07
N SER A 74 -3.82 5.36 -7.43
CA SER A 74 -4.38 6.70 -7.52
C SER A 74 -5.19 6.83 -8.81
N VAL A 75 -6.41 7.35 -8.71
CA VAL A 75 -7.31 7.53 -9.85
C VAL A 75 -7.65 9.01 -9.98
N PRO A 76 -7.31 9.66 -11.11
CA PRO A 76 -7.66 11.05 -11.33
C PRO A 76 -9.18 11.25 -11.33
N THR A 77 -9.64 12.21 -10.54
CA THR A 77 -11.02 12.70 -10.63
C THR A 77 -11.06 13.81 -11.67
N LYS A 78 -11.76 13.56 -12.79
CA LYS A 78 -11.95 14.57 -13.84
C LYS A 78 -12.68 15.80 -13.25
N GLY A 79 -11.96 16.90 -13.08
CA GLY A 79 -12.52 18.22 -12.82
C GLY A 79 -12.62 18.66 -11.37
N GLN A 80 -11.48 18.79 -10.67
CA GLN A 80 -11.31 19.51 -9.38
C GLN A 80 -11.48 18.69 -8.08
N GLY A 81 -10.98 17.45 -8.06
CA GLY A 81 -10.87 16.66 -6.83
C GLY A 81 -9.44 16.18 -6.54
N ASN A 82 -9.19 15.80 -5.29
CA ASN A 82 -8.00 15.01 -4.96
C ASN A 82 -8.09 13.63 -5.64
N PRO A 83 -6.96 12.98 -5.99
CA PRO A 83 -6.97 11.63 -6.53
C PRO A 83 -7.72 10.66 -5.61
N LEU A 84 -8.56 9.81 -6.19
CA LEU A 84 -9.19 8.72 -5.46
C LEU A 84 -8.19 7.58 -5.35
N VAL A 85 -7.91 7.13 -4.15
CA VAL A 85 -7.12 5.92 -3.96
C VAL A 85 -8.05 4.71 -4.06
N LYS A 86 -7.72 3.70 -4.86
CA LYS A 86 -8.50 2.46 -5.02
C LYS A 86 -7.61 1.28 -4.73
N GLU A 87 -8.12 0.27 -4.01
CA GLU A 87 -7.36 -0.98 -3.87
C GLU A 87 -7.18 -1.64 -5.24
N GLY A 88 -5.94 -1.72 -5.70
CA GLY A 88 -5.51 -2.33 -6.96
C GLY A 88 -5.25 -3.83 -6.83
N GLY A 89 -5.04 -4.31 -5.61
CA GLY A 89 -4.89 -5.72 -5.29
C GLY A 89 -4.05 -5.96 -4.05
N GLN A 90 -3.82 -7.23 -3.73
CA GLN A 90 -2.93 -7.62 -2.65
C GLN A 90 -2.20 -8.92 -2.98
N LYS A 91 -1.04 -9.11 -2.35
CA LYS A 91 -0.23 -10.32 -2.47
C LYS A 91 0.15 -10.82 -1.09
N ILE A 92 -0.07 -12.11 -0.87
CA ILE A 92 0.28 -12.80 0.37
C ILE A 92 1.58 -13.58 0.15
N GLY A 93 2.46 -13.55 1.16
CA GLY A 93 3.69 -14.33 1.17
C GLY A 93 3.43 -15.84 1.21
N TYR A 94 4.22 -16.60 0.47
CA TYR A 94 4.06 -18.05 0.38
C TYR A 94 4.60 -18.81 1.59
N LYS A 95 5.60 -18.23 2.27
CA LYS A 95 6.33 -18.89 3.37
C LYS A 95 5.75 -18.48 4.72
N ILE A 96 5.37 -19.46 5.54
CA ILE A 96 5.01 -19.28 6.95
C ILE A 96 6.21 -18.68 7.70
N GLY A 97 5.99 -17.63 8.50
CA GLY A 97 7.05 -16.88 9.16
C GLY A 97 7.92 -16.06 8.21
N GLY A 98 7.56 -15.99 6.92
CA GLY A 98 8.34 -15.31 5.89
C GLY A 98 8.31 -13.79 5.98
N ARG A 99 7.27 -13.23 6.62
CA ARG A 99 7.08 -11.78 6.83
C ARG A 99 7.18 -11.00 5.53
N PHE A 100 6.50 -11.49 4.50
CA PHE A 100 6.42 -10.82 3.20
C PHE A 100 5.85 -9.41 3.37
N GLY A 101 6.44 -8.44 2.67
CA GLY A 101 6.11 -7.02 2.88
C GLY A 101 6.73 -6.42 4.13
N SER A 102 7.80 -7.00 4.68
CA SER A 102 8.65 -6.35 5.70
C SER A 102 9.54 -5.26 5.12
N ALA A 103 9.83 -5.34 3.83
CA ALA A 103 10.47 -4.31 3.04
C ALA A 103 9.79 -4.23 1.68
N VAL A 104 9.53 -3.01 1.23
CA VAL A 104 8.96 -2.72 -0.08
C VAL A 104 9.75 -1.54 -0.66
N VAL A 105 10.16 -1.66 -1.91
CA VAL A 105 10.80 -0.59 -2.67
C VAL A 105 10.20 -0.57 -4.07
N TYR A 106 9.99 0.62 -4.60
CA TYR A 106 9.62 0.83 -5.99
C TYR A 106 10.89 1.16 -6.77
N LEU A 107 11.19 0.36 -7.79
CA LEU A 107 12.42 0.45 -8.59
C LEU A 107 12.22 1.19 -9.93
N GLY A 108 10.96 1.49 -10.28
CA GLY A 108 10.57 1.96 -11.60
C GLY A 108 10.79 0.91 -12.69
N ASP A 109 10.87 1.39 -13.93
CA ASP A 109 10.90 0.58 -15.16
C ASP A 109 12.24 -0.16 -15.34
N ILE A 110 12.43 -1.23 -14.57
CA ILE A 110 13.66 -2.03 -14.58
C ILE A 110 13.74 -2.98 -15.79
N ASN A 111 12.62 -3.31 -16.40
CA ASN A 111 12.54 -4.19 -17.58
C ASN A 111 12.44 -3.41 -18.90
N SER A 112 12.39 -2.07 -18.86
CA SER A 112 12.34 -1.17 -20.02
C SER A 112 11.14 -1.41 -20.94
N ASP A 113 9.97 -1.69 -20.37
CA ASP A 113 8.73 -1.87 -21.15
C ASP A 113 7.91 -0.59 -21.32
N GLY A 114 8.37 0.52 -20.74
CA GLY A 114 7.72 1.83 -20.83
C GLY A 114 6.65 2.05 -19.76
N ILE A 115 6.44 1.09 -18.87
CA ILE A 115 5.64 1.23 -17.65
C ILE A 115 6.58 0.99 -16.47
N PRO A 116 6.65 1.91 -15.50
CA PRO A 116 7.46 1.70 -14.30
C PRO A 116 7.01 0.57 -13.37
#